data_AF-A0A5S3V5B0-F1
#
_entry.id   AF-A0A5S3V5B0-F1
#
_cell.length_a   1.000
_cell.length_b   1.000
_cell.length_c   1.000
_cell.angle_alpha   90.00
_cell.angle_beta   90.00
_cell.angle_gamma   90.00
#
_symmetry.space_group_name_H-M   'P 1'
#
loop_
_entity.id
_entity.type
_entity.pdbx_description
1 polymer ?
#
loop_
_entity_poly.entity_id
_entity_poly.type
_entity_poly.pdbx_seq_one_letter_code
_entity_poly.pdbx_strand_id
1 'polypeptide(L)'
;MLRLITTILLGMFLFGCKSTTEVSRESHVFFINGDKIEVSDDLLKKIRSRIDTQGVQIVTSTLMDKNDVRWTLDYISLSELLYSQDCEHLKLLNTRKFDINRDVDKNATHIKAGAFDYVWEIKVCDILRNYRVVNELGDNSFTVYPLEL
;
A
#
# COMPACT_ATOMS: atom_id res chain seq x y z
N MET A 1 -62.12 -53.70 -2.10
CA MET A 1 -62.08 -52.33 -2.65
C MET A 1 -61.90 -51.36 -1.49
N LEU A 2 -60.67 -50.90 -1.26
CA LEU A 2 -60.32 -50.02 -0.14
C LEU A 2 -60.05 -48.63 -0.72
N ARG A 3 -60.92 -47.66 -0.45
CA ARG A 3 -60.72 -46.25 -0.83
C ARG A 3 -59.85 -45.61 0.24
N LEU A 4 -58.60 -45.29 -0.10
CA LEU A 4 -57.69 -44.56 0.79
C LEU A 4 -57.99 -43.07 0.69
N ILE A 5 -58.43 -42.49 1.80
CA ILE A 5 -58.70 -41.07 1.98
C ILE A 5 -57.34 -40.38 2.17
N THR A 6 -56.96 -39.54 1.21
CA THR A 6 -55.79 -38.65 1.29
C THR A 6 -56.12 -37.43 2.14
N THR A 7 -55.62 -37.41 3.37
CA THR A 7 -55.42 -36.17 4.14
C THR A 7 -54.24 -36.38 5.08
N ILE A 8 -53.29 -35.43 5.08
CA ILE A 8 -52.16 -35.17 6.00
C ILE A 8 -50.99 -34.69 5.12
N LEU A 9 -50.24 -33.64 5.41
CA LEU A 9 -50.36 -32.49 6.29
C LEU A 9 -49.19 -31.59 5.85
N LEU A 10 -49.44 -30.29 5.87
CA LEU A 10 -48.49 -29.21 5.73
C LEU A 10 -47.17 -29.48 6.49
N GLY A 11 -46.04 -29.40 5.79
CA GLY A 11 -44.70 -29.44 6.37
C GLY A 11 -43.80 -28.42 5.68
N MET A 12 -43.83 -27.19 6.19
CA MET A 12 -42.93 -26.09 5.80
C MET A 12 -41.47 -26.50 6.06
N PHE A 13 -40.72 -26.87 5.02
CA PHE A 13 -39.26 -26.86 5.07
C PHE A 13 -38.75 -25.52 4.55
N LEU A 14 -38.78 -24.53 5.45
CA LEU A 14 -37.94 -23.35 5.34
C LEU A 14 -36.49 -23.79 5.60
N PHE A 15 -35.79 -24.23 4.56
CA PHE A 15 -34.33 -24.27 4.61
C PHE A 15 -33.84 -22.82 4.57
N GLY A 16 -33.66 -22.25 5.76
CA GLY A 16 -32.89 -21.04 5.96
C GLY A 16 -31.46 -21.28 5.47
N CYS A 17 -31.15 -20.79 4.27
CA CYS A 17 -29.79 -20.62 3.84
C CYS A 17 -29.20 -19.44 4.62
N LYS A 18 -28.59 -19.75 5.77
CA LYS A 18 -27.75 -18.81 6.51
C LYS A 18 -26.41 -18.71 5.77
N SER A 19 -26.41 -17.93 4.70
CA SER A 19 -25.23 -17.33 4.10
C SER A 19 -25.52 -15.84 4.18
N THR A 20 -24.81 -15.04 4.97
CA THR A 20 -23.37 -14.84 4.89
C THR A 20 -22.85 -14.46 6.27
N THR A 21 -21.83 -15.17 6.74
CA THR A 21 -20.82 -14.55 7.60
C THR A 21 -20.24 -13.41 6.77
N GLU A 22 -20.64 -12.17 7.03
CA GLU A 22 -19.86 -11.01 6.61
C GLU A 22 -18.53 -11.09 7.35
N VAL A 23 -17.60 -11.85 6.76
CA VAL A 23 -16.19 -11.65 7.02
C VAL A 23 -15.92 -10.29 6.41
N SER A 24 -16.00 -9.25 7.23
CA SER A 24 -15.42 -7.95 6.94
C SER A 24 -13.98 -8.21 6.54
N ARG A 25 -13.71 -8.28 5.24
CA ARG A 25 -12.34 -8.24 4.72
C ARG A 25 -11.86 -6.86 5.08
N GLU A 26 -10.98 -6.76 6.08
CA GLU A 26 -10.26 -5.53 6.34
C GLU A 26 -9.64 -5.08 5.01
N SER A 27 -10.03 -3.89 4.57
CA SER A 27 -9.58 -3.31 3.31
C SER A 27 -8.82 -2.05 3.65
N HIS A 28 -7.64 -1.95 3.06
CA HIS A 28 -6.74 -0.82 3.21
C HIS A 28 -6.93 0.11 2.02
N VAL A 29 -7.03 1.42 2.29
CA VAL A 29 -7.26 2.42 1.24
C VAL A 29 -5.99 3.22 1.02
N PHE A 30 -5.56 3.30 -0.24
CA PHE A 30 -4.46 4.13 -0.72
C PHE A 30 -4.97 5.15 -1.73
N PHE A 31 -4.41 6.36 -1.73
CA PHE A 31 -4.66 7.37 -2.76
C PHE A 31 -3.41 7.52 -3.62
N ILE A 32 -3.34 6.84 -4.75
CA ILE A 32 -2.16 6.80 -5.63
C ILE A 32 -2.48 7.59 -6.89
N ASN A 33 -1.73 8.65 -7.17
CA ASN A 33 -1.93 9.53 -8.33
C ASN A 33 -3.37 10.06 -8.49
N GLY A 34 -4.09 10.24 -7.39
CA GLY A 34 -5.49 10.70 -7.37
C GLY A 34 -6.53 9.58 -7.40
N ASP A 35 -6.12 8.35 -7.67
CA ASP A 35 -7.01 7.18 -7.66
C ASP A 35 -7.13 6.59 -6.26
N LYS A 36 -8.36 6.27 -5.84
CA LYS A 36 -8.65 5.53 -4.61
C LYS A 36 -8.49 4.04 -4.89
N ILE A 37 -7.54 3.39 -4.23
CA ILE A 37 -7.23 1.98 -4.40
C ILE A 37 -7.51 1.25 -3.10
N GLU A 38 -8.43 0.29 -3.15
CA GLU A 38 -8.77 -0.58 -2.03
C GLU A 38 -8.00 -1.90 -2.17
N VAL A 39 -7.21 -2.23 -1.16
CA VAL A 39 -6.28 -3.36 -1.15
C VAL A 39 -6.68 -4.30 -0.02
N SER A 40 -6.84 -5.58 -0.33
CA SER A 40 -7.08 -6.59 0.69
C SER A 40 -5.82 -6.90 1.51
N ASP A 41 -5.99 -7.40 2.72
CA ASP A 41 -4.89 -7.90 3.55
C ASP A 41 -4.01 -8.93 2.82
N ASP A 42 -4.62 -9.84 2.07
CA ASP A 42 -3.91 -10.86 1.31
C ASP A 42 -2.99 -10.25 0.26
N LEU A 43 -3.46 -9.22 -0.46
CA LEU A 43 -2.65 -8.52 -1.45
C LEU A 43 -1.53 -7.72 -0.78
N LEU A 44 -1.82 -7.00 0.32
CA LEU A 44 -0.77 -6.31 1.08
C LEU A 44 0.29 -7.28 1.61
N LYS A 45 -0.12 -8.44 2.13
CA LYS A 45 0.81 -9.47 2.61
C LYS A 45 1.70 -9.97 1.48
N LYS A 46 1.13 -10.21 0.30
CA LYS A 46 1.87 -10.63 -0.90
C LYS A 46 2.88 -9.57 -1.37
N ILE A 47 2.51 -8.30 -1.31
CA ILE A 47 3.39 -7.18 -1.67
C ILE A 47 4.54 -7.08 -0.66
N ARG A 48 4.21 -7.07 0.64
CA ARG A 48 5.19 -6.98 1.73
C ARG A 48 6.22 -8.10 1.74
N SER A 49 5.84 -9.32 1.32
CA SER A 49 6.81 -10.43 1.26
C SER A 49 7.87 -10.28 0.16
N ARG A 50 7.76 -9.24 -0.68
CA ARG A 50 8.68 -8.96 -1.80
C ARG A 50 9.46 -7.66 -1.62
N ILE A 51 9.31 -7.03 -0.45
CA ILE A 51 10.05 -5.85 -0.05
C ILE A 51 11.27 -6.31 0.75
N ASP A 52 12.46 -6.07 0.23
CA ASP A 52 13.74 -6.31 0.88
C ASP A 52 14.29 -5.00 1.46
N THR A 53 14.49 -4.97 2.78
CA THR A 53 15.13 -3.88 3.51
C THR A 53 16.38 -4.33 4.26
N GLN A 54 16.87 -5.56 4.00
CA GLN A 54 18.00 -6.13 4.74
C GLN A 54 19.28 -5.31 4.53
N GLY A 55 19.95 -5.01 5.65
CA GLY A 55 21.22 -4.27 5.64
C GLY A 55 21.07 -2.75 5.49
N VAL A 56 19.83 -2.23 5.41
CA VAL A 56 19.59 -0.78 5.35
C VAL A 56 19.11 -0.26 6.69
N GLN A 57 19.79 0.77 7.19
CA GLN A 57 19.29 1.54 8.32
C GLN A 57 18.22 2.51 7.81
N ILE A 58 16.95 2.16 8.03
CA ILE A 58 15.84 3.07 7.72
C ILE A 58 15.76 4.13 8.80
N VAL A 59 15.73 5.39 8.40
CA VAL A 59 15.57 6.50 9.34
C VAL A 59 14.15 6.53 9.90
N THR A 60 14.03 6.18 11.17
CA THR A 60 12.82 6.40 11.97
C THR A 60 13.02 7.60 12.88
N SER A 61 11.95 8.33 13.19
CA SER A 61 11.96 9.46 14.13
C SER A 61 10.62 9.56 14.85
N THR A 62 10.45 10.59 15.69
CA THR A 62 9.13 10.92 16.25
C THR A 62 8.12 11.33 15.17
N LEU A 63 8.58 11.75 14.00
CA LEU A 63 7.71 12.08 12.87
C LEU A 63 7.38 10.84 12.02
N MET A 64 8.32 9.90 11.88
CA MET A 64 8.17 8.70 11.04
C MET A 64 8.46 7.45 11.86
N ASP A 65 7.41 6.79 12.32
CA ASP A 65 7.54 5.56 13.09
C ASP A 65 7.71 4.33 12.17
N LYS A 66 7.77 3.14 12.76
CA LYS A 66 7.92 1.89 12.00
C LYS A 66 6.70 1.57 11.13
N ASN A 67 5.51 1.95 11.55
CA ASN A 67 4.29 1.76 10.77
C ASN A 67 4.26 2.72 9.59
N ASP A 68 4.69 3.97 9.77
CA ASP A 68 4.81 4.95 8.69
C ASP A 68 5.82 4.50 7.64
N VAL A 69 6.97 3.97 8.07
CA VAL A 69 7.96 3.35 7.18
C VAL A 69 7.32 2.23 6.37
N ARG A 70 6.61 1.32 7.04
CA ARG A 70 5.94 0.20 6.38
C ARG A 70 4.89 0.68 5.39
N TRP A 71 4.07 1.66 5.78
CA TRP A 71 3.01 2.22 4.94
C TRP A 71 3.57 2.93 3.71
N THR A 72 4.70 3.63 3.87
CA THR A 72 5.43 4.28 2.76
C THR A 72 5.97 3.25 1.77
N LEU A 73 6.55 2.16 2.26
CA LEU A 73 7.03 1.08 1.40
C LEU A 73 5.87 0.33 0.70
N ASP A 74 4.74 0.13 1.39
CA ASP A 74 3.52 -0.43 0.81
C ASP A 74 3.00 0.47 -0.33
N TYR A 75 2.94 1.78 -0.09
CA TYR A 75 2.55 2.77 -1.10
C TYR A 75 3.44 2.72 -2.34
N ILE A 76 4.77 2.77 -2.15
CA ILE A 76 5.72 2.75 -3.27
C ILE A 76 5.58 1.45 -4.06
N SER A 77 5.48 0.31 -3.37
CA SER A 77 5.33 -0.99 -4.01
C SER A 77 4.03 -1.09 -4.82
N LEU A 78 2.92 -0.59 -4.28
CA LEU A 78 1.64 -0.54 -4.99
C LEU A 78 1.71 0.38 -6.21
N SER A 79 2.31 1.56 -6.06
CA SER A 79 2.48 2.51 -7.17
C SER A 79 3.30 1.88 -8.30
N GLU A 80 4.42 1.24 -7.98
CA GLU A 80 5.26 0.57 -8.98
C GLU A 80 4.55 -0.63 -9.63
N LEU A 81 3.77 -1.39 -8.87
CA LEU A 81 2.97 -2.48 -9.43
C LEU A 81 1.97 -1.98 -10.48
N LEU A 82 1.34 -0.83 -10.23
CA LEU A 82 0.30 -0.26 -11.09
C LEU A 82 0.86 0.47 -12.32
N TYR A 83 2.02 1.11 -12.18
CA TYR A 83 2.54 2.03 -13.20
C TYR A 83 3.84 1.56 -13.88
N SER A 84 4.51 0.52 -13.35
CA SER A 84 5.77 -0.01 -13.90
C SER A 84 5.70 -1.52 -14.18
N GLN A 85 5.12 -1.89 -15.32
CA GLN A 85 5.25 -3.22 -15.95
C GLN A 85 5.04 -4.42 -15.00
N ASP A 86 4.10 -4.35 -14.06
CA ASP A 86 3.82 -5.41 -13.06
C ASP A 86 5.06 -5.82 -12.24
N CYS A 87 6.00 -4.91 -11.94
CA CYS A 87 7.14 -5.24 -11.09
C CYS A 87 6.68 -5.52 -9.65
N GLU A 88 7.06 -6.69 -9.14
CA GLU A 88 6.62 -7.13 -7.81
C GLU A 88 7.73 -7.08 -6.75
N HIS A 89 9.01 -6.87 -7.12
CA HIS A 89 10.14 -6.93 -6.19
C HIS A 89 10.75 -5.55 -5.95
N LEU A 90 10.85 -5.17 -4.68
CA LEU A 90 11.37 -3.88 -4.24
C LEU A 90 12.51 -4.11 -3.25
N LYS A 91 13.66 -3.47 -3.48
CA LYS A 91 14.75 -3.44 -2.51
C LYS A 91 15.10 -2.00 -2.15
N LEU A 92 14.89 -1.64 -0.88
CA LEU A 92 15.40 -0.37 -0.37
C LEU A 92 16.93 -0.51 -0.27
N LEU A 93 17.66 0.43 -0.86
CA LEU A 93 19.13 0.44 -0.86
C LEU A 93 19.70 1.44 0.13
N ASN A 94 19.08 2.62 0.21
CA ASN A 94 19.59 3.70 1.04
C ASN A 94 18.48 4.68 1.43
N THR A 95 18.66 5.35 2.55
CA THR A 95 17.83 6.50 2.94
C THR A 95 18.75 7.63 3.41
N ARG A 96 18.51 8.85 2.94
CA ARG A 96 19.36 10.00 3.24
C ARG A 96 18.55 11.28 3.26
N LYS A 97 18.98 12.26 4.04
CA LYS A 97 18.31 13.57 4.09
C LYS A 97 18.38 14.24 2.71
N PHE A 98 17.28 14.85 2.30
CA PHE A 98 17.21 15.64 1.06
C PHE A 98 18.20 16.81 1.11
N ASP A 99 18.93 17.02 0.02
CA ASP A 99 19.85 18.13 -0.17
C ASP A 99 19.53 18.83 -1.50
N ILE A 100 19.10 20.08 -1.41
CA ILE A 100 18.67 20.88 -2.57
C ILE A 100 19.76 21.09 -3.63
N ASN A 101 21.04 20.98 -3.26
CA ASN A 101 22.15 21.16 -4.20
C ASN A 101 22.54 19.85 -4.90
N ARG A 102 22.20 18.69 -4.29
CA ARG A 102 22.52 17.36 -4.82
C ARG A 102 21.34 16.71 -5.52
N ASP A 103 20.14 16.91 -4.98
CA ASP A 103 18.92 16.18 -5.35
C ASP A 103 18.04 17.01 -6.28
N VAL A 104 18.68 17.53 -7.35
CA VAL A 104 18.01 18.35 -8.35
C VAL A 104 17.23 17.45 -9.29
N ASP A 105 15.91 17.51 -9.19
CA ASP A 105 14.99 16.78 -10.07
C ASP A 105 15.08 17.32 -11.50
N LYS A 106 15.32 16.44 -12.48
CA LYS A 106 15.42 16.77 -13.91
C LYS A 106 14.13 17.36 -14.47
N ASN A 107 12.99 17.02 -13.87
CA ASN A 107 11.68 17.56 -14.24
C ASN A 107 11.41 18.95 -13.63
N ALA A 108 12.36 19.50 -12.87
CA ALA A 108 12.24 20.77 -12.16
C ALA A 108 11.01 20.83 -11.24
N THR A 109 10.58 19.69 -10.67
CA THR A 109 9.43 19.65 -9.77
C THR A 109 9.76 20.38 -8.48
N HIS A 110 9.10 21.52 -8.25
CA HIS A 110 9.25 22.28 -7.01
C HIS A 110 8.42 21.66 -5.88
N ILE A 111 9.03 20.73 -5.15
CA ILE A 111 8.45 20.12 -3.97
C ILE A 111 8.90 20.88 -2.72
N LYS A 112 7.93 21.38 -1.94
CA LYS A 112 8.16 22.13 -0.70
C LYS A 112 8.88 21.23 0.32
N ALA A 113 9.83 21.81 1.06
CA ALA A 113 10.52 21.08 2.12
C ALA A 113 9.60 20.79 3.32
N GLY A 114 9.84 19.64 3.94
CA GLY A 114 9.08 19.14 5.09
C GLY A 114 9.90 19.07 6.38
N ALA A 115 9.22 18.79 7.50
CA ALA A 115 9.88 18.53 8.78
C ALA A 115 10.64 17.18 8.76
N PHE A 116 10.08 16.20 8.07
CA PHE A 116 10.79 15.01 7.60
C PHE A 116 10.94 15.13 6.09
N ASP A 117 12.17 15.03 5.58
CA ASP A 117 12.48 15.25 4.16
C ASP A 117 13.69 14.41 3.74
N TYR A 118 13.41 13.22 3.20
CA TYR A 118 14.42 12.21 2.89
C TYR A 118 14.26 11.70 1.47
N VAL A 119 15.39 11.39 0.84
CA VAL A 119 15.46 10.64 -0.41
C VAL A 119 15.69 9.17 -0.08
N TRP A 120 14.85 8.32 -0.65
CA TRP A 120 14.90 6.88 -0.56
C TRP A 120 15.32 6.33 -1.92
N GLU A 121 16.44 5.61 -1.93
CA GLU A 121 16.98 4.97 -3.13
C GLU A 121 16.49 3.52 -3.14
N ILE A 122 15.71 3.19 -4.16
CA ILE A 122 14.97 1.93 -4.23
C ILE A 122 15.28 1.25 -5.55
N LYS A 123 15.72 0.00 -5.49
CA LYS A 123 15.80 -0.87 -6.67
C LYS A 123 14.45 -1.55 -6.87
N VAL A 124 13.75 -1.19 -7.94
CA VAL A 124 12.47 -1.77 -8.36
C VAL A 124 12.79 -2.74 -9.50
N CYS A 125 12.74 -4.04 -9.19
CA CYS A 125 13.28 -5.08 -10.05
C CYS A 125 14.75 -4.79 -10.43
N ASP A 126 15.02 -4.38 -11.68
CA ASP A 126 16.35 -4.06 -12.19
C ASP A 126 16.59 -2.57 -12.43
N ILE A 127 15.65 -1.72 -12.03
CA ILE A 127 15.71 -0.27 -12.26
C ILE A 127 15.89 0.45 -10.92
N LEU A 128 16.86 1.37 -10.87
CA LEU A 128 17.04 2.26 -9.72
C LEU A 128 16.03 3.41 -9.81
N ARG A 129 15.33 3.65 -8.71
CA ARG A 129 14.35 4.72 -8.54
C ARG A 129 14.67 5.52 -7.29
N ASN A 130 14.38 6.82 -7.34
CA ASN A 130 14.55 7.71 -6.22
C ASN A 130 13.18 8.26 -5.82
N TYR A 131 12.93 8.27 -4.52
CA TYR A 131 11.68 8.76 -3.96
C TYR A 131 11.99 9.80 -2.88
N ARG A 132 11.34 10.97 -2.95
CA ARG A 132 11.35 11.95 -1.87
C ARG A 132 10.17 11.67 -0.96
N VAL A 133 10.43 11.42 0.31
CA VAL A 133 9.42 11.22 1.34
C VAL A 133 9.39 12.46 2.22
N VAL A 134 8.25 13.15 2.18
CA VAL A 134 8.08 14.47 2.80
C VAL A 134 6.91 14.43 3.78
N ASN A 135 7.13 14.89 5.02
CA ASN A 135 6.05 15.30 5.91
C ASN A 135 5.95 16.83 5.89
N GLU A 136 4.92 17.35 5.24
CA GLU A 136 4.72 18.79 5.13
C GLU A 136 4.38 19.43 6.49
N LEU A 137 4.79 20.69 6.68
CA LEU A 137 4.50 21.42 7.90
C LEU A 137 2.99 21.58 8.12
N GLY A 138 2.51 21.05 9.25
CA GLY A 138 1.10 21.10 9.63
C GLY A 138 0.27 19.92 9.10
N ASP A 139 0.91 18.95 8.44
CA ASP A 139 0.29 17.70 8.02
C ASP A 139 0.76 16.53 8.93
N ASN A 140 -0.16 15.61 9.21
CA ASN A 140 0.12 14.36 9.92
C ASN A 140 0.38 13.20 8.95
N SER A 141 0.49 13.50 7.65
CA SER A 141 0.71 12.51 6.59
C SER A 141 2.09 12.64 5.95
N PHE A 142 2.49 11.58 5.24
CA PHE A 142 3.66 11.58 4.38
C PHE A 142 3.22 11.61 2.92
N THR A 143 3.83 12.49 2.14
CA THR A 143 3.72 12.49 0.69
C THR A 143 4.99 11.92 0.07
N VAL A 144 4.82 11.05 -0.92
CA VAL A 144 5.90 10.39 -1.63
C VAL A 144 5.94 10.91 -3.06
N TYR A 145 7.08 11.47 -3.46
CA TYR A 145 7.29 11.99 -4.81
C TYR A 145 8.36 11.16 -5.53
N PRO A 146 8.10 10.64 -6.73
CA PRO A 146 9.17 10.10 -7.58
C PRO A 146 10.11 11.25 -7.97
N LEU A 147 11.41 10.99 -7.94
CA LEU A 147 12.45 11.94 -8.35
C LEU A 147 13.24 11.39 -9.54
N GLU A 148 13.48 12.24 -10.54
CA GLU A 148 14.43 11.98 -11.62
C GLU A 148 15.76 12.66 -11.32
N LEU A 149 16.60 11.99 -10.53
CA LEU A 149 17.97 12.43 -10.21
C LEU A 149 18.97 12.07 -11.33
#